data_AF-A0A1I6GKZ9-F1
#
_entry.id   AF-A0A1I6GKZ9-F1
#
_cell.length_a   1.000
_cell.length_b   1.000
_cell.length_c   1.000
_cell.angle_alpha   90.00
_cell.angle_beta   90.00
_cell.angle_gamma   90.00
#
_symmetry.space_group_name_H-M   'P 1'
#
loop_
_entity.id
_entity.type
_entity.pdbx_description
1 polymer ?
#
loop_
_entity_poly.entity_id
_entity_poly.type
_entity_poly.pdbx_seq_one_letter_code
_entity_poly.pdbx_strand_id
1 'polypeptide(L)' 'MENIIAALLFAVLVGAGSLGVTSLGMFAFHRNENRDAQQRERLEYAFFGVFGVVVMLMMWYAL' A
#
# COMPACT_ATOMS: atom_id res chain seq x y z
N MET A 1 17.62 8.73 -21.52
CA MET A 1 16.16 8.44 -21.48
C MET A 1 15.88 7.12 -20.79
N GLU A 2 16.62 6.05 -21.10
CA GLU A 2 16.50 4.72 -20.48
C GLU A 2 16.53 4.74 -18.94
N ASN A 3 17.45 5.49 -18.33
CA ASN A 3 17.56 5.59 -16.87
C ASN A 3 16.42 6.36 -16.19
N ILE A 4 15.75 7.28 -16.88
CA ILE A 4 14.69 8.09 -16.26
C ILE A 4 13.41 7.26 -16.11
N ILE A 5 13.07 6.47 -17.14
CA ILE A 5 11.90 5.59 -17.09
C ILE A 5 12.09 4.52 -16.00
N ALA A 6 13.27 3.91 -15.92
CA ALA A 6 13.59 2.94 -14.87
C ALA A 6 13.50 3.56 -13.46
N ALA A 7 14.02 4.77 -13.27
CA ALA A 7 13.94 5.48 -11.99
C ALA A 7 12.48 5.79 -11.59
N LEU A 8 11.62 6.15 -12.54
CA LEU A 8 10.20 6.37 -12.29
C LEU A 8 9.48 5.08 -11.91
N LEU A 9 9.73 3.98 -12.63
CA LEU A 9 9.13 2.68 -12.30
C LEU A 9 9.56 2.20 -10.91
N PHE A 10 10.84 2.37 -10.57
CA PHE A 10 11.34 2.08 -9.23
C PHE A 10 10.66 2.95 -8.16
N ALA A 11 10.53 4.27 -8.41
CA ALA A 11 9.84 5.16 -7.48
C ALA A 11 8.38 4.77 -7.27
N VAL A 12 7.67 4.37 -8.32
CA VAL A 12 6.28 3.88 -8.21
C VAL A 12 6.22 2.56 -7.47
N LEU A 13 7.14 1.63 -7.71
CA LEU A 13 7.24 0.36 -6.96
C LEU A 13 7.41 0.62 -5.46
N VAL A 14 8.37 1.47 -5.10
CA VAL A 14 8.64 1.83 -3.70
C VAL A 14 7.45 2.59 -3.10
N GLY A 15 6.81 3.46 -3.88
CA GLY A 15 5.59 4.18 -3.48
C GLY A 15 4.44 3.23 -3.18
N ALA A 16 4.13 2.29 -4.08
CA ALA A 16 3.08 1.30 -3.88
C ALA A 16 3.34 0.41 -2.66
N GLY A 17 4.59 -0.06 -2.50
CA GLY A 17 5.00 -0.88 -1.35
C GLY A 17 4.90 -0.13 -0.02
N SER A 18 5.43 1.09 0.04
CA SER A 18 5.41 1.90 1.26
C SER A 18 3.98 2.29 1.68
N LEU A 19 3.12 2.68 0.73
CA LEU A 19 1.71 2.96 1.01
C LEU A 19 0.95 1.70 1.43
N GLY A 20 1.18 0.56 0.79
CA GLY A 20 0.57 -0.72 1.14
C GLY A 20 0.95 -1.17 2.56
N VAL A 21 2.26 -1.18 2.87
CA VAL A 21 2.75 -1.54 4.21
C VAL A 21 2.22 -0.57 5.27
N THR A 22 2.21 0.74 4.98
CA THR A 22 1.66 1.75 5.91
C THR A 22 0.19 1.51 6.20
N SER A 23 -0.61 1.19 5.17
CA SER A 23 -2.02 0.88 5.32
C SER A 23 -2.25 -0.39 6.15
N LEU A 24 -1.44 -1.43 5.96
CA LEU A 24 -1.46 -2.62 6.83
C LEU A 24 -1.07 -2.29 8.28
N GLY A 25 -0.12 -1.37 8.48
CA GLY A 25 0.21 -0.83 9.80
C GLY A 25 -1.01 -0.15 10.43
N MET A 26 -1.73 0.69 9.68
CA MET A 26 -2.97 1.32 10.15
C MET A 26 -4.04 0.28 10.50
N PHE A 27 -4.19 -0.78 9.71
CA PHE A 27 -5.10 -1.88 10.05
C PHE A 27 -4.79 -2.53 11.41
N ALA A 28 -3.51 -2.68 11.74
CA ALA A 28 -3.05 -3.33 12.96
C ALA A 28 -3.12 -2.41 14.19
N PHE A 29 -2.77 -1.14 14.04
CA PHE A 29 -2.53 -0.23 15.17
C PHE A 29 -3.57 0.88 15.33
N HIS A 30 -4.29 1.28 14.27
CA HIS A 30 -5.27 2.35 14.35
C HIS A 30 -6.49 1.95 15.19
N ARG A 31 -6.95 2.85 16.05
CA ARG A 31 -8.11 2.68 16.93
C ARG A 31 -8.96 3.95 16.93
N ASN A 32 -10.26 3.75 16.86
CA ASN A 32 -11.30 4.75 16.82
C ASN A 32 -12.33 4.41 17.91
N GLU A 33 -12.79 5.44 18.64
CA GLU A 33 -13.78 5.30 19.70
C GLU A 33 -15.14 4.84 19.16
N ASN A 34 -15.46 5.23 17.92
CA ASN A 34 -16.68 4.80 17.26
C ASN A 34 -16.46 3.43 16.58
N ARG A 35 -17.21 2.41 17.03
CA ARG A 35 -17.10 1.03 16.54
C ARG A 35 -17.45 0.88 15.06
N ASP A 36 -18.44 1.63 14.58
CA ASP A 36 -18.87 1.54 13.17
C ASP A 36 -17.82 2.17 12.25
N ALA A 37 -17.28 3.32 12.66
CA ALA A 37 -16.16 3.95 11.96
C ALA A 37 -14.92 3.05 11.96
N GLN A 38 -14.58 2.44 13.11
CA GLN A 38 -13.45 1.52 13.24
C GLN A 38 -13.56 0.33 12.26
N GLN A 39 -14.75 -0.26 12.11
CA GLN A 39 -14.91 -1.41 11.21
C GLN A 39 -14.71 -1.01 9.75
N ARG A 40 -15.29 0.12 9.36
CA ARG A 40 -15.12 0.66 8.01
C ARG A 40 -13.66 0.97 7.71
N GLU A 41 -13.00 1.70 8.60
CA GLU A 41 -11.58 2.07 8.47
C GLU A 41 -10.68 0.84 8.41
N ARG A 42 -10.93 -0.18 9.25
CA ARG A 42 -10.16 -1.43 9.16
C ARG A 42 -10.32 -2.14 7.82
N LEU A 43 -11.52 -2.14 7.25
CA LEU A 43 -11.74 -2.77 5.95
C LEU A 43 -11.03 -2.00 4.84
N GLU A 44 -11.09 -0.66 4.87
CA GLU A 44 -10.36 0.20 3.95
C GLU A 44 -8.84 0.00 4.08
N TYR A 45 -8.29 -0.01 5.29
CA TYR A 45 -6.86 -0.24 5.52
C TYR A 45 -6.40 -1.64 5.08
N ALA A 46 -7.20 -2.67 5.34
CA ALA A 46 -6.89 -4.01 4.87
C ALA A 46 -6.91 -4.09 3.34
N PHE A 47 -7.92 -3.50 2.70
CA PHE A 47 -8.07 -3.49 1.25
C PHE A 47 -6.92 -2.76 0.56
N PHE A 48 -6.67 -1.49 0.94
CA PHE A 48 -5.59 -0.70 0.34
C PHE A 48 -4.21 -1.27 0.67
N GLY A 49 -4.04 -1.82 1.88
CA GLY A 49 -2.81 -2.47 2.29
C GLY A 49 -2.47 -3.69 1.44
N VAL A 50 -3.40 -4.64 1.33
CA VAL A 50 -3.20 -5.85 0.53
C VAL A 50 -3.03 -5.49 -0.95
N PHE A 51 -3.88 -4.61 -1.49
CA PHE A 51 -3.78 -4.20 -2.89
C PHE A 51 -2.44 -3.53 -3.21
N GLY A 52 -1.97 -2.60 -2.36
CA GLY A 52 -0.69 -1.93 -2.54
C GLY A 52 0.49 -2.90 -2.53
N VAL A 53 0.48 -3.89 -1.63
CA VAL A 53 1.50 -4.95 -1.59
C VAL A 53 1.44 -5.83 -2.83
N VAL A 54 0.24 -6.25 -3.28
CA VAL A 54 0.09 -7.06 -4.51
C VAL A 54 0.61 -6.31 -5.73
N VAL A 55 0.25 -5.03 -5.90
CA VAL A 55 0.74 -4.19 -7.01
C VAL A 55 2.26 -4.07 -6.95
N MET A 56 2.84 -3.79 -5.78
CA MET A 56 4.29 -3.73 -5.60
C MET A 56 4.96 -5.05 -6.01
N LEU A 57 4.42 -6.20 -5.60
CA LEU A 57 4.95 -7.52 -5.97
C LEU A 57 4.82 -7.80 -7.47
N MET A 58 3.71 -7.42 -8.10
CA MET A 58 3.54 -7.55 -9.54
C MET A 58 4.51 -6.67 -10.32
N MET A 59 4.73 -5.43 -9.87
CA MET A 59 5.72 -4.53 -10.46
C MET A 59 7.15 -5.04 -10.26
N TRP A 60 7.46 -5.57 -9.08
CA TRP A 60 8.75 -6.20 -8.81
C TRP A 60 9.00 -7.36 -9.77
N TYR A 61 8.01 -8.23 -9.96
CA TYR A 61 8.13 -9.36 -10.88
C TYR A 61 8.30 -8.93 -12.35
N ALA A 62 7.71 -7.80 -12.73
CA ALA A 62 7.77 -7.29 -14.10
C ALA A 62 9.06 -6.52 -14.42
N LEU A 63 9.83 -6.09 -13.41
CA LEU A 63 11.14 -5.45 -13.54
C LEU A 63 12.27 -6.48 -13.65
#